data_AF-A0A1J0R9V0-F1
#
_entry.id   AF-A0A1J0R9V0-F1
#
_cell.length_a   1.000
_cell.length_b   1.000
_cell.length_c   1.000
_cell.angle_alpha   90.00
_cell.angle_beta   90.00
_cell.angle_gamma   90.00
#
_symmetry.space_group_name_H-M   'P 1'
#
loop_
_entity.id
_entity.type
_entity.pdbx_description
1 polymer ?
#
loop_
_entity_poly.entity_id
_entity_poly.type
_entity_poly.pdbx_seq_one_letter_code
_entity_poly.pdbx_strand_id
1 'polypeptide(L)'
;MKAAQIGAWRNTAVGLTPQLLKSAAAVILFVTVQTQQMYTAAVNGQVLSTLCVLKRLAEVGVAEEKPVFSCDEMLKELHALNMSLSQPEWQAKFLKEGETLIRWSDKERTKQKAPDDWEQNWKLWANAAAYLKASRDGDKSIDKNFANKVPTTVRPIVKAKLPALISAAITTCSGGERVKPRPTKEATDKTLNQVIYAAEQGRGVFGKTVGSGDAGQVANSATDGALNNKHPLAYAIMCVSMAANTQNTLKLTNDKDNAQEWEAGNDAGKTAYDKVQSICGAKGATEATAAKLRAAVQALRDQINMVSNVGYLGQKLDGSCTGSTATAGVCVKYANTITNHKDEFNKLTYASLALEEADDLDRRTAAEIQDSLKRTDLDDTIKAAYRLTHEAEALHKALTSAAALPKSNPESAAKAAKAAVDCSSTTKKTACQAKAECTWESTEKSEGDHCKLNETYVAQKATQTGGSGTAATGCEKHGTDKEKCENDKKDGKPSRAWRKGKDGEDDKETEKCRNGSFLVNKQFALVVTAFVALLF
;
A
#
# COMPACT_ATOMS: atom_id res chain seq x y z
N MET A 1 39.10 30.11 -2.94
CA MET A 1 39.40 31.24 -3.84
C MET A 1 40.31 30.76 -4.95
N LYS A 2 39.86 30.93 -6.22
CA LYS A 2 40.56 30.97 -7.52
C LYS A 2 41.61 29.88 -7.86
N ALA A 3 41.75 29.38 -9.08
CA ALA A 3 40.96 29.34 -10.32
C ALA A 3 41.83 28.51 -11.30
N ALA A 4 41.19 27.76 -12.18
CA ALA A 4 41.79 27.01 -13.28
C ALA A 4 42.27 27.93 -14.43
N GLN A 5 43.17 27.41 -15.28
CA GLN A 5 43.32 27.61 -16.75
C GLN A 5 44.62 26.89 -17.17
N ILE A 6 44.68 25.83 -17.98
CA ILE A 6 44.24 25.53 -19.37
C ILE A 6 44.74 26.52 -20.44
N GLY A 7 45.56 25.97 -21.35
CA GLY A 7 45.72 26.40 -22.75
C GLY A 7 47.15 26.86 -23.10
N ALA A 8 47.71 26.63 -24.28
CA ALA A 8 47.40 25.82 -25.44
C ALA A 8 48.62 25.91 -26.40
N TRP A 9 48.92 24.79 -27.08
CA TRP A 9 49.36 24.68 -28.48
C TRP A 9 50.37 25.69 -29.09
N ARG A 10 51.48 25.15 -29.63
CA ARG A 10 51.87 25.40 -31.03
C ARG A 10 52.82 24.33 -31.58
N ASN A 11 52.37 23.70 -32.67
CA ASN A 11 53.17 22.91 -33.61
C ASN A 11 54.13 23.82 -34.38
N THR A 12 55.36 23.36 -34.57
CA THR A 12 56.18 23.67 -35.75
C THR A 12 57.02 22.45 -36.09
N ALA A 13 56.77 21.90 -37.27
CA ALA A 13 57.49 20.78 -37.87
C ALA A 13 58.47 21.32 -38.91
N VAL A 14 59.74 20.96 -38.84
CA VAL A 14 60.76 20.89 -39.92
C VAL A 14 61.92 20.07 -39.32
N GLY A 15 62.56 19.06 -39.90
CA GLY A 15 62.48 18.34 -41.15
C GLY A 15 63.47 17.16 -41.02
N LEU A 16 63.16 16.03 -41.66
CA LEU A 16 63.97 14.80 -41.64
C LEU A 16 65.26 14.95 -42.46
N THR A 17 66.38 14.50 -41.88
CA THR A 17 67.54 13.97 -42.63
C THR A 17 67.98 12.65 -41.99
N PRO A 18 68.14 11.55 -42.76
CA PRO A 18 68.49 10.25 -42.22
C PRO A 18 70.00 10.03 -42.31
N GLN A 19 70.68 9.68 -41.20
CA GLN A 19 71.98 8.99 -41.29
C GLN A 19 72.32 8.26 -39.98
N LEU A 20 72.25 6.92 -40.07
CA LEU A 20 73.14 5.92 -39.47
C LEU A 20 73.35 5.95 -37.94
N LEU A 21 72.51 5.25 -37.18
CA LEU A 21 72.88 4.73 -35.85
C LEU A 21 73.37 3.28 -35.97
N LYS A 22 74.62 3.06 -35.57
CA LYS A 22 75.22 1.74 -35.34
C LYS A 22 74.60 1.10 -34.10
N SER A 23 74.18 -0.15 -34.24
CA SER A 23 73.58 -1.00 -33.23
C SER A 23 74.53 -1.30 -32.08
N ALA A 24 74.11 -1.02 -30.84
CA ALA A 24 74.62 -1.67 -29.63
C ALA A 24 73.40 -2.19 -28.85
N ALA A 25 73.11 -3.49 -28.99
CA ALA A 25 72.06 -4.14 -28.22
C ALA A 25 72.60 -4.47 -26.82
N ALA A 26 72.24 -3.65 -25.83
CA ALA A 26 72.38 -4.02 -24.43
C ALA A 26 71.16 -4.88 -24.04
N VAL A 27 71.37 -6.18 -23.89
CA VAL A 27 70.38 -7.09 -23.30
C VAL A 27 70.33 -6.81 -21.80
N ILE A 28 69.32 -6.07 -21.36
CA ILE A 28 69.01 -5.91 -19.93
C ILE A 28 68.20 -7.13 -19.51
N LEU A 29 68.86 -8.06 -18.81
CA LEU A 29 68.24 -9.19 -18.15
C LEU A 29 67.46 -8.66 -16.93
N PHE A 30 66.16 -8.40 -17.08
CA PHE A 30 65.27 -8.12 -15.94
C PHE A 30 65.07 -9.43 -15.15
N VAL A 31 65.87 -9.63 -14.11
CA VAL A 31 65.53 -10.61 -13.07
C VAL A 31 64.36 -10.03 -12.30
N THR A 32 63.15 -10.50 -12.59
CA THR A 32 61.99 -10.25 -11.72
C THR A 32 62.24 -10.97 -10.41
N VAL A 33 62.77 -10.27 -9.42
CA VAL A 33 62.71 -10.73 -8.03
C VAL A 33 61.22 -10.77 -7.69
N GLN A 34 60.63 -11.97 -7.68
CA GLN A 34 59.32 -12.19 -7.08
C GLN A 34 59.46 -11.86 -5.60
N THR A 35 59.08 -10.64 -5.21
CA THR A 35 58.88 -10.33 -3.79
C THR A 35 57.80 -11.27 -3.28
N GLN A 36 58.17 -12.23 -2.43
CA GLN A 36 57.20 -13.03 -1.69
C GLN A 36 56.28 -12.05 -0.96
N GLN A 37 54.98 -12.09 -1.26
CA GLN A 37 54.02 -11.28 -0.53
C GLN A 37 54.07 -11.71 0.93
N MET A 38 54.35 -10.78 1.84
CA MET A 38 54.27 -11.07 3.27
C MET A 38 52.81 -11.08 3.70
N TYR A 39 52.47 -11.98 4.63
CA TYR A 39 51.16 -11.98 5.25
C TYR A 39 50.88 -10.64 5.95
N THR A 40 49.65 -10.12 5.83
CA THR A 40 49.19 -8.90 6.51
C THR A 40 47.89 -9.16 7.26
N ALA A 41 47.85 -8.86 8.55
CA ALA A 41 46.64 -9.00 9.35
C ALA A 41 45.47 -8.17 8.82
N ALA A 42 45.75 -7.04 8.16
CA ALA A 42 44.73 -6.13 7.65
C ALA A 42 43.80 -6.77 6.60
N VAL A 43 44.33 -7.59 5.67
CA VAL A 43 43.52 -8.23 4.62
C VAL A 43 42.51 -9.19 5.23
N ASN A 44 42.96 -10.09 6.09
CA ASN A 44 42.06 -11.05 6.72
C ASN A 44 41.14 -10.38 7.74
N GLY A 45 41.57 -9.33 8.42
CA GLY A 45 40.70 -8.54 9.29
C GLY A 45 39.51 -7.95 8.56
N GLN A 46 39.70 -7.44 7.33
CA GLN A 46 38.61 -6.93 6.50
C GLN A 46 37.65 -8.05 6.06
N VAL A 47 38.18 -9.16 5.53
CA VAL A 47 37.37 -10.31 5.10
C VAL A 47 36.57 -10.89 6.26
N LEU A 48 37.21 -11.08 7.40
CA LEU A 48 36.61 -11.58 8.63
C LEU A 48 35.51 -10.65 9.14
N SER A 49 35.74 -9.33 9.13
CA SER A 49 34.72 -8.33 9.48
C SER A 49 33.46 -8.51 8.63
N THR A 50 33.60 -8.68 7.31
CA THR A 50 32.49 -8.89 6.38
C THR A 50 31.76 -10.21 6.64
N LEU A 51 32.47 -11.31 6.88
CA LEU A 51 31.86 -12.60 7.25
C LEU A 51 31.08 -12.50 8.57
N CYS A 52 31.64 -11.77 9.54
CA CYS A 52 31.01 -11.53 10.83
C CYS A 52 29.75 -10.65 10.75
N VAL A 53 29.61 -9.79 9.74
CA VAL A 53 28.36 -9.07 9.49
C VAL A 53 27.25 -10.06 9.12
N LEU A 54 27.48 -10.95 8.14
CA LEU A 54 26.48 -11.93 7.73
C LEU A 54 26.15 -12.90 8.88
N LYS A 55 27.15 -13.38 9.62
CA LYS A 55 26.93 -14.25 10.79
C LYS A 55 26.05 -13.57 11.83
N ARG A 56 26.35 -12.33 12.21
CA ARG A 56 25.56 -11.61 13.23
C ARG A 56 24.13 -11.36 12.78
N LEU A 57 23.90 -11.00 11.52
CA LEU A 57 22.54 -10.86 10.98
C LEU A 57 21.76 -12.18 11.10
N ALA A 58 22.38 -13.28 10.70
CA ALA A 58 21.77 -14.60 10.78
C ALA A 58 21.53 -15.07 12.24
N GLU A 59 22.39 -14.72 13.19
CA GLU A 59 22.21 -15.04 14.62
C GLU A 59 21.16 -14.18 15.33
N VAL A 60 20.94 -12.95 14.88
CA VAL A 60 19.83 -12.11 15.39
C VAL A 60 18.50 -12.64 14.86
N GLY A 61 18.47 -13.09 13.60
CA GLY A 61 17.25 -13.51 12.94
C GLY A 61 16.45 -12.31 12.44
N VAL A 62 15.16 -12.52 12.24
CA VAL A 62 14.23 -11.49 11.71
C VAL A 62 13.21 -11.03 12.74
N ALA A 63 12.58 -9.89 12.48
CA ALA A 63 11.41 -9.42 13.21
C ALA A 63 10.27 -10.44 13.17
N GLU A 64 9.39 -10.37 14.16
CA GLU A 64 8.09 -11.08 14.17
C GLU A 64 7.22 -10.67 12.97
N GLU A 65 6.59 -11.63 12.30
CA GLU A 65 5.63 -11.37 11.25
C GLU A 65 4.42 -10.60 11.75
N LYS A 66 3.92 -9.68 10.91
CA LYS A 66 2.63 -9.05 11.20
C LYS A 66 1.52 -10.09 11.08
N PRO A 67 0.48 -9.99 11.91
CA PRO A 67 -0.70 -10.85 11.80
C PRO A 67 -1.24 -10.86 10.37
N VAL A 68 -1.62 -12.04 9.89
CA VAL A 68 -2.25 -12.17 8.58
C VAL A 68 -3.61 -11.49 8.65
N PHE A 69 -3.84 -10.53 7.76
CA PHE A 69 -5.12 -9.87 7.68
C PHE A 69 -6.18 -10.82 7.10
N SER A 70 -7.30 -10.97 7.81
CA SER A 70 -8.47 -11.72 7.33
C SER A 70 -9.61 -10.77 7.00
N CYS A 71 -10.18 -10.94 5.81
CA CYS A 71 -11.36 -10.22 5.36
C CYS A 71 -12.64 -10.58 6.12
N ASP A 72 -12.67 -11.72 6.81
CA ASP A 72 -13.90 -12.31 7.35
C ASP A 72 -14.64 -11.37 8.30
N GLU A 73 -13.93 -10.69 9.20
CA GLU A 73 -14.54 -9.79 10.18
C GLU A 73 -15.18 -8.55 9.53
N MET A 74 -14.48 -7.93 8.57
CA MET A 74 -14.97 -6.73 7.90
C MET A 74 -16.09 -7.03 6.91
N LEU A 75 -16.01 -8.14 6.18
CA LEU A 75 -17.13 -8.59 5.34
C LEU A 75 -18.34 -8.94 6.20
N LYS A 76 -18.16 -9.58 7.35
CA LYS A 76 -19.25 -9.86 8.31
C LYS A 76 -19.97 -8.58 8.73
N GLU A 77 -19.23 -7.50 9.02
CA GLU A 77 -19.83 -6.20 9.36
C GLU A 77 -20.68 -5.63 8.21
N LEU A 78 -20.11 -5.53 7.00
CA LEU A 78 -20.84 -5.02 5.83
C LEU A 78 -22.11 -5.83 5.53
N HIS A 79 -22.02 -7.16 5.59
CA HIS A 79 -23.17 -8.03 5.41
C HIS A 79 -24.19 -7.91 6.54
N ALA A 80 -23.77 -7.64 7.78
CA ALA A 80 -24.68 -7.39 8.89
C ALA A 80 -25.45 -6.07 8.72
N LEU A 81 -24.79 -5.00 8.26
CA LEU A 81 -25.46 -3.74 7.91
C LEU A 81 -26.54 -3.97 6.85
N ASN A 82 -26.22 -4.73 5.79
CA ASN A 82 -27.18 -5.03 4.72
C ASN A 82 -28.32 -5.94 5.20
N MET A 83 -28.00 -6.96 6.00
CA MET A 83 -28.99 -7.85 6.59
C MET A 83 -29.95 -7.11 7.53
N SER A 84 -29.48 -6.09 8.25
CA SER A 84 -30.31 -5.30 9.18
C SER A 84 -31.42 -4.53 8.45
N LEU A 85 -31.20 -4.15 7.20
CA LEU A 85 -32.20 -3.48 6.38
C LEU A 85 -33.24 -4.46 5.83
N SER A 86 -32.89 -5.75 5.70
CA SER A 86 -33.76 -6.78 5.13
C SER A 86 -34.98 -7.08 6.01
N GLN A 87 -36.03 -7.60 5.39
CA GLN A 87 -37.25 -7.96 6.10
C GLN A 87 -37.01 -9.15 7.05
N PRO A 88 -37.75 -9.28 8.16
CA PRO A 88 -37.60 -10.38 9.11
C PRO A 88 -37.68 -11.77 8.46
N GLU A 89 -38.53 -11.94 7.45
CA GLU A 89 -38.69 -13.20 6.71
C GLU A 89 -37.43 -13.57 5.93
N TRP A 90 -36.69 -12.57 5.43
CA TRP A 90 -35.41 -12.78 4.76
C TRP A 90 -34.34 -13.22 5.76
N GLN A 91 -34.24 -12.53 6.90
CA GLN A 91 -33.27 -12.87 7.95
C GLN A 91 -33.48 -14.30 8.49
N ALA A 92 -34.75 -14.71 8.63
CA ALA A 92 -35.12 -16.04 9.11
C ALA A 92 -34.69 -17.19 8.18
N LYS A 93 -34.45 -16.94 6.88
CA LYS A 93 -33.99 -17.99 5.93
C LYS A 93 -32.66 -18.62 6.30
N PHE A 94 -31.83 -17.91 7.07
CA PHE A 94 -30.46 -18.34 7.34
C PHE A 94 -30.25 -18.98 8.71
N LEU A 95 -31.31 -19.08 9.52
CA LEU A 95 -31.23 -19.54 10.90
C LEU A 95 -32.23 -20.67 11.16
N LYS A 96 -31.79 -21.68 11.91
CA LYS A 96 -32.65 -22.71 12.50
C LYS A 96 -33.38 -22.15 13.72
N GLU A 97 -34.30 -22.94 14.27
CA GLU A 97 -34.82 -22.70 15.61
C GLU A 97 -33.65 -22.65 16.62
N GLY A 98 -33.72 -21.72 17.58
CA GLY A 98 -32.65 -21.51 18.56
C GLY A 98 -31.39 -20.82 18.01
N GLU A 99 -31.51 -20.02 16.94
CA GLU A 99 -30.45 -19.13 16.43
C GLU A 99 -29.21 -19.83 15.83
N THR A 100 -29.31 -21.13 15.58
CA THR A 100 -28.21 -21.89 14.94
C THR A 100 -28.15 -21.58 13.44
N LEU A 101 -26.94 -21.43 12.89
CA LEU A 101 -26.73 -21.19 11.46
C LEU A 101 -27.26 -22.34 10.60
N ILE A 102 -27.99 -22.03 9.53
CA ILE A 102 -28.22 -22.98 8.43
C ILE A 102 -26.99 -22.94 7.55
N ARG A 103 -26.24 -24.05 7.47
CA ARG A 103 -25.09 -24.17 6.57
C ARG A 103 -25.56 -24.44 5.15
N TRP A 104 -24.69 -24.19 4.16
CA TRP A 104 -25.02 -24.59 2.78
C TRP A 104 -25.36 -26.08 2.74
N SER A 105 -24.51 -26.96 3.25
CA SER A 105 -24.77 -28.42 3.26
C SER A 105 -26.05 -28.91 3.98
N ASP A 106 -26.78 -28.06 4.70
CA ASP A 106 -27.94 -28.47 5.50
C ASP A 106 -29.19 -28.78 4.65
N LYS A 107 -29.98 -29.78 5.07
CA LYS A 107 -31.23 -30.18 4.41
C LYS A 107 -32.27 -29.05 4.43
N GLU A 108 -32.24 -28.23 5.47
CA GLU A 108 -33.11 -27.07 5.69
C GLU A 108 -32.94 -26.05 4.55
N ARG A 109 -31.69 -25.79 4.10
CA ARG A 109 -31.43 -24.92 2.93
C ARG A 109 -31.94 -25.55 1.65
N THR A 110 -31.76 -26.86 1.44
CA THR A 110 -32.28 -27.57 0.26
C THR A 110 -33.80 -27.46 0.14
N LYS A 111 -34.54 -27.53 1.26
CA LYS A 111 -35.99 -27.33 1.29
C LYS A 111 -36.41 -25.92 0.87
N GLN A 112 -35.56 -24.92 1.09
CA GLN A 112 -35.81 -23.53 0.69
C GLN A 112 -35.66 -23.30 -0.82
N LYS A 113 -35.10 -24.26 -1.58
CA LYS A 113 -34.81 -24.13 -3.02
C LYS A 113 -34.05 -22.83 -3.33
N ALA A 114 -33.03 -22.54 -2.51
CA ALA A 114 -32.17 -21.37 -2.72
C ALA A 114 -31.44 -21.50 -4.08
N PRO A 115 -31.34 -20.42 -4.88
CA PRO A 115 -30.56 -20.40 -6.12
C PRO A 115 -29.11 -20.82 -5.89
N ASP A 116 -28.51 -21.54 -6.84
CA ASP A 116 -27.15 -22.08 -6.69
C ASP A 116 -26.08 -20.97 -6.60
N ASP A 117 -26.30 -19.83 -7.26
CA ASP A 117 -25.39 -18.67 -7.21
C ASP A 117 -25.29 -18.04 -5.81
N TRP A 118 -26.18 -18.40 -4.88
CA TRP A 118 -26.13 -17.93 -3.50
C TRP A 118 -25.09 -18.64 -2.66
N GLU A 119 -24.54 -19.78 -3.11
CA GLU A 119 -23.58 -20.59 -2.34
C GLU A 119 -22.41 -19.75 -1.82
N GLN A 120 -21.86 -18.90 -2.68
CA GLN A 120 -20.67 -18.09 -2.40
C GLN A 120 -20.88 -17.11 -1.24
N ASN A 121 -22.10 -16.62 -1.06
CA ASN A 121 -22.43 -15.62 -0.04
C ASN A 121 -23.19 -16.21 1.16
N TRP A 122 -23.66 -17.45 1.06
CA TRP A 122 -24.54 -18.06 2.06
C TRP A 122 -23.95 -18.03 3.47
N LYS A 123 -22.67 -18.39 3.62
CA LYS A 123 -21.97 -18.37 4.91
C LYS A 123 -21.94 -16.96 5.49
N LEU A 124 -21.67 -15.94 4.67
CA LEU A 124 -21.62 -14.54 5.10
C LEU A 124 -22.99 -14.05 5.53
N TRP A 125 -24.04 -14.35 4.78
CA TRP A 125 -25.42 -13.99 5.12
C TRP A 125 -25.93 -14.68 6.38
N ALA A 126 -25.63 -15.97 6.55
CA ALA A 126 -26.01 -16.70 7.75
C ALA A 126 -25.33 -16.13 9.00
N ASN A 127 -24.03 -15.85 8.93
CA ASN A 127 -23.30 -15.20 10.01
C ASN A 127 -23.86 -13.82 10.34
N ALA A 128 -24.20 -13.02 9.32
CA ALA A 128 -24.83 -11.71 9.50
C ALA A 128 -26.21 -11.81 10.17
N ALA A 129 -27.06 -12.75 9.75
CA ALA A 129 -28.38 -12.96 10.36
C ALA A 129 -28.26 -13.42 11.82
N ALA A 130 -27.37 -14.38 12.11
CA ALA A 130 -27.12 -14.86 13.47
C ALA A 130 -26.64 -13.72 14.38
N TYR A 131 -25.74 -12.87 13.86
CA TYR A 131 -25.21 -11.73 14.58
C TYR A 131 -26.30 -10.73 15.00
N LEU A 132 -27.25 -10.45 14.11
CA LEU A 132 -28.37 -9.54 14.39
C LEU A 132 -29.33 -10.09 15.45
N LYS A 133 -29.53 -11.41 15.52
CA LYS A 133 -30.39 -12.04 16.52
C LYS A 133 -29.74 -12.18 17.90
N ALA A 134 -28.43 -12.40 17.97
CA ALA A 134 -27.76 -12.63 19.24
C ALA A 134 -27.92 -11.43 20.20
N SER A 135 -28.57 -11.65 21.36
CA SER A 135 -28.63 -10.69 22.46
C SER A 135 -27.28 -10.60 23.18
N ARG A 136 -26.37 -9.78 22.68
CA ARG A 136 -25.16 -9.37 23.40
C ARG A 136 -24.95 -7.87 23.25
N ASP A 137 -25.25 -7.13 24.32
CA ASP A 137 -24.96 -5.70 24.53
C ASP A 137 -23.44 -5.37 24.61
N GLY A 138 -22.57 -6.26 24.14
CA GLY A 138 -21.12 -6.18 24.36
C GLY A 138 -20.24 -6.11 23.11
N ASP A 139 -20.73 -6.54 21.94
CA ASP A 139 -19.96 -6.44 20.69
C ASP A 139 -20.27 -5.10 20.02
N LYS A 140 -19.46 -4.09 20.35
CA LYS A 140 -19.59 -2.71 19.87
C LYS A 140 -19.21 -2.53 18.40
N SER A 141 -18.77 -3.60 17.71
CA SER A 141 -18.21 -3.50 16.36
C SER A 141 -19.26 -3.20 15.30
N ILE A 142 -20.49 -3.71 15.43
CA ILE A 142 -21.54 -3.57 14.41
C ILE A 142 -22.76 -2.88 15.01
N ASP A 143 -23.18 -1.77 14.40
CA ASP A 143 -24.37 -1.01 14.83
C ASP A 143 -25.67 -1.74 14.46
N LYS A 144 -26.21 -2.51 15.41
CA LYS A 144 -27.52 -3.18 15.26
C LYS A 144 -28.68 -2.20 15.06
N ASN A 145 -28.50 -0.92 15.42
CA ASN A 145 -29.49 0.14 15.20
C ASN A 145 -29.36 0.81 13.83
N PHE A 146 -28.46 0.35 12.95
CA PHE A 146 -28.27 0.92 11.62
C PHE A 146 -29.59 1.08 10.86
N ALA A 147 -30.44 0.04 10.83
CA ALA A 147 -31.74 0.09 10.16
C ALA A 147 -32.72 1.12 10.75
N ASN A 148 -32.63 1.37 12.07
CA ASN A 148 -33.45 2.38 12.76
C ASN A 148 -32.97 3.81 12.48
N LYS A 149 -31.67 3.98 12.17
CA LYS A 149 -31.08 5.26 11.76
C LYS A 149 -31.40 5.64 10.31
N VAL A 150 -31.88 4.69 9.50
CA VAL A 150 -32.27 4.92 8.11
C VAL A 150 -33.78 5.20 8.03
N PRO A 151 -34.22 6.42 7.63
CA PRO A 151 -35.63 6.74 7.53
C PRO A 151 -36.36 5.83 6.53
N THR A 152 -37.58 5.41 6.87
CA THR A 152 -38.35 4.42 6.10
C THR A 152 -38.54 4.81 4.63
N THR A 153 -38.74 6.11 4.34
CA THR A 153 -38.99 6.59 2.97
C THR A 153 -37.80 6.46 2.03
N VAL A 154 -36.57 6.44 2.56
CA VAL A 154 -35.31 6.38 1.79
C VAL A 154 -34.59 5.04 1.95
N ARG A 155 -35.12 4.15 2.80
CA ARG A 155 -34.60 2.79 3.02
C ARG A 155 -34.37 2.00 1.71
N PRO A 156 -35.25 2.06 0.68
CA PRO A 156 -34.99 1.38 -0.60
C PRO A 156 -33.71 1.86 -1.30
N ILE A 157 -33.35 3.14 -1.15
CA ILE A 157 -32.16 3.73 -1.77
C ILE A 157 -30.89 3.21 -1.08
N VAL A 158 -30.87 3.18 0.26
CA VAL A 158 -29.76 2.61 1.01
C VAL A 158 -29.59 1.12 0.69
N LYS A 159 -30.70 0.38 0.59
CA LYS A 159 -30.71 -1.03 0.16
C LYS A 159 -30.15 -1.24 -1.25
N ALA A 160 -30.28 -0.27 -2.15
CA ALA A 160 -29.72 -0.36 -3.49
C ALA A 160 -28.21 -0.02 -3.53
N LYS A 161 -27.75 0.88 -2.65
CA LYS A 161 -26.34 1.32 -2.61
C LYS A 161 -25.42 0.35 -1.88
N LEU A 162 -25.88 -0.24 -0.77
CA LEU A 162 -25.05 -1.07 0.09
C LEU A 162 -24.51 -2.36 -0.58
N PRO A 163 -25.27 -3.06 -1.45
CA PRO A 163 -24.75 -4.19 -2.22
C PRO A 163 -23.57 -3.83 -3.12
N ALA A 164 -23.51 -2.62 -3.67
CA ALA A 164 -22.37 -2.18 -4.49
C ALA A 164 -21.10 -2.04 -3.66
N LEU A 165 -21.20 -1.50 -2.43
CA LEU A 165 -20.09 -1.42 -1.47
C LEU A 165 -19.63 -2.82 -1.04
N ILE A 166 -20.57 -3.73 -0.76
CA ILE A 166 -20.26 -5.13 -0.43
C ILE A 166 -19.54 -5.80 -1.60
N SER A 167 -20.01 -5.62 -2.84
CA SER A 167 -19.38 -6.21 -4.01
C SER A 167 -17.95 -5.71 -4.19
N ALA A 168 -17.70 -4.41 -4.01
CA ALA A 168 -16.35 -3.84 -4.05
C ALA A 168 -15.45 -4.47 -2.97
N ALA A 169 -15.94 -4.59 -1.75
CA ALA A 169 -15.22 -5.23 -0.65
C ALA A 169 -14.89 -6.70 -0.93
N ILE A 170 -15.83 -7.47 -1.51
CA ILE A 170 -15.61 -8.85 -1.93
C ILE A 170 -14.53 -8.90 -3.02
N THR A 171 -14.54 -7.98 -3.98
CA THR A 171 -13.49 -7.88 -5.01
C THR A 171 -12.12 -7.62 -4.40
N THR A 172 -12.01 -6.70 -3.44
CA THR A 172 -10.76 -6.45 -2.68
C THR A 172 -10.26 -7.71 -1.97
N CYS A 173 -11.19 -8.53 -1.45
CA CYS A 173 -10.88 -9.77 -0.74
C CYS A 173 -10.56 -10.96 -1.64
N SER A 174 -11.04 -10.98 -2.89
CA SER A 174 -10.88 -12.09 -3.83
C SER A 174 -9.59 -12.02 -4.66
N GLY A 175 -8.70 -11.06 -4.38
CA GLY A 175 -7.37 -11.00 -5.01
C GLY A 175 -6.48 -12.17 -4.62
N GLY A 176 -6.35 -13.13 -5.55
CA GLY A 176 -5.32 -14.17 -5.72
C GLY A 176 -4.92 -14.95 -4.48
N GLU A 177 -5.16 -16.27 -4.46
CA GLU A 177 -4.48 -17.17 -3.53
C GLU A 177 -2.97 -16.86 -3.55
N ARG A 178 -2.38 -16.68 -2.37
CA ARG A 178 -0.94 -16.43 -2.28
C ARG A 178 -0.24 -17.67 -2.86
N VAL A 179 0.51 -17.49 -3.96
CA VAL A 179 1.25 -18.56 -4.65
C VAL A 179 2.18 -19.32 -3.70
N LYS A 180 2.67 -18.65 -2.65
CA LYS A 180 3.38 -19.25 -1.52
C LYS A 180 2.87 -18.68 -0.20
N PRO A 181 2.83 -19.47 0.89
CA PRO A 181 2.53 -18.95 2.22
C PRO A 181 3.54 -17.85 2.61
N ARG A 182 3.09 -16.90 3.44
CA ARG A 182 3.97 -15.87 4.01
C ARG A 182 5.03 -16.58 4.88
N PRO A 183 6.33 -16.36 4.66
CA PRO A 183 7.38 -16.89 5.54
C PRO A 183 7.17 -16.44 6.98
N THR A 184 7.25 -17.39 7.92
CA THR A 184 7.20 -17.12 9.36
C THR A 184 8.59 -16.84 9.91
N LYS A 185 8.70 -16.13 11.03
CA LYS A 185 9.96 -15.94 11.73
C LYS A 185 10.66 -17.26 12.02
N GLU A 186 9.93 -18.29 12.47
CA GLU A 186 10.51 -19.60 12.76
C GLU A 186 11.16 -20.25 11.53
N ALA A 187 10.49 -20.18 10.37
CA ALA A 187 11.02 -20.73 9.13
C ALA A 187 12.25 -19.95 8.67
N THR A 188 12.19 -18.62 8.69
CA THR A 188 13.32 -17.75 8.37
C THR A 188 14.52 -17.99 9.30
N ASP A 189 14.30 -18.06 10.61
CA ASP A 189 15.39 -18.25 11.57
C ASP A 189 16.08 -19.63 11.39
N LYS A 190 15.34 -20.67 10.95
CA LYS A 190 15.92 -21.97 10.54
C LYS A 190 16.81 -21.82 9.30
N THR A 191 16.35 -21.13 8.27
CA THR A 191 17.17 -20.85 7.06
C THR A 191 18.42 -20.05 7.41
N LEU A 192 18.30 -19.03 8.26
CA LEU A 192 19.44 -18.23 8.73
C LEU A 192 20.42 -19.07 9.56
N ASN A 193 19.96 -20.03 10.36
CA ASN A 193 20.85 -20.97 11.01
C ASN A 193 21.59 -21.86 10.00
N GLN A 194 20.93 -22.27 8.91
CA GLN A 194 21.58 -23.00 7.81
C GLN A 194 22.61 -22.16 7.06
N VAL A 195 22.43 -20.85 6.92
CA VAL A 195 23.46 -19.95 6.37
C VAL A 195 24.76 -20.09 7.16
N ILE A 196 24.67 -20.15 8.49
CA ILE A 196 25.85 -20.23 9.36
C ILE A 196 26.45 -21.63 9.37
N TYR A 197 25.62 -22.64 9.66
CA TYR A 197 26.07 -23.97 10.06
C TYR A 197 25.75 -25.08 9.05
N ALA A 198 25.05 -24.77 7.96
CA ALA A 198 24.44 -25.75 7.05
C ALA A 198 23.56 -26.79 7.76
N ALA A 199 22.91 -26.37 8.86
CA ALA A 199 21.99 -27.17 9.65
C ALA A 199 20.76 -26.32 10.02
N GLU A 200 19.57 -26.91 10.05
CA GLU A 200 18.33 -26.18 10.40
C GLU A 200 18.34 -25.62 11.81
N GLN A 201 19.01 -26.32 12.73
CA GLN A 201 19.10 -25.93 14.13
C GLN A 201 20.46 -26.26 14.72
N GLY A 202 20.86 -25.47 15.72
CA GLY A 202 22.13 -25.63 16.41
C GLY A 202 23.34 -25.52 15.48
N ARG A 203 24.47 -26.07 15.90
CA ARG A 203 25.75 -25.88 15.21
C ARG A 203 26.07 -26.95 14.16
N GLY A 204 25.16 -27.90 13.91
CA GLY A 204 25.42 -29.01 13.00
C GLY A 204 26.74 -29.73 13.31
N VAL A 205 27.59 -29.88 12.29
CA VAL A 205 28.92 -30.49 12.41
C VAL A 205 29.86 -29.74 13.36
N PHE A 206 29.73 -28.42 13.47
CA PHE A 206 30.50 -27.58 14.40
C PHE A 206 30.05 -27.74 15.87
N GLY A 207 29.04 -28.58 16.13
CA GLY A 207 28.64 -28.98 17.48
C GLY A 207 29.22 -30.33 17.93
N LYS A 208 29.94 -31.05 17.04
CA LYS A 208 30.41 -32.42 17.31
C LYS A 208 31.87 -32.47 17.74
N THR A 209 32.16 -33.23 18.80
CA THR A 209 33.53 -33.50 19.27
C THR A 209 34.17 -34.71 18.58
N VAL A 210 33.37 -35.60 18.00
CA VAL A 210 33.81 -36.77 17.22
C VAL A 210 32.96 -36.86 15.95
N GLY A 211 33.59 -37.15 14.81
CA GLY A 211 32.90 -37.34 13.53
C GLY A 211 32.22 -36.05 13.04
N SER A 212 32.97 -34.95 13.05
CA SER A 212 32.50 -33.65 12.55
C SER A 212 32.60 -33.48 11.03
N GLY A 213 32.97 -34.52 10.29
CA GLY A 213 33.03 -34.48 8.82
C GLY A 213 34.02 -33.41 8.34
N ASP A 214 35.21 -33.43 8.92
CA ASP A 214 36.35 -32.53 8.66
C ASP A 214 36.15 -31.08 9.10
N ALA A 215 35.06 -30.75 9.79
CA ALA A 215 34.82 -29.39 10.30
C ALA A 215 35.91 -28.92 11.29
N GLY A 216 36.65 -29.84 11.92
CA GLY A 216 37.78 -29.55 12.80
C GLY A 216 39.13 -29.40 12.10
N GLN A 217 39.18 -29.57 10.77
CA GLN A 217 40.43 -29.68 10.01
C GLN A 217 40.56 -28.58 8.95
N VAL A 218 41.80 -28.21 8.64
CA VAL A 218 42.10 -27.14 7.67
C VAL A 218 41.98 -27.57 6.21
N ALA A 219 42.04 -28.88 5.91
CA ALA A 219 42.22 -29.40 4.56
C ALA A 219 41.17 -28.92 3.55
N ASN A 220 39.92 -28.74 3.97
CA ASN A 220 38.86 -28.30 3.07
C ASN A 220 38.96 -26.81 2.73
N SER A 221 39.71 -26.00 3.49
CA SER A 221 40.06 -24.61 3.12
C SER A 221 40.79 -24.54 1.77
N ALA A 222 41.57 -25.58 1.46
CA ALA A 222 42.31 -25.74 0.21
C ALA A 222 41.46 -26.35 -0.93
N THR A 223 40.25 -26.82 -0.62
CA THR A 223 39.42 -27.66 -1.49
C THR A 223 37.99 -27.12 -1.57
N ASP A 224 37.84 -25.92 -2.14
CA ASP A 224 36.57 -25.17 -2.31
C ASP A 224 35.87 -24.76 -1.00
N GLY A 225 36.46 -25.02 0.18
CA GLY A 225 35.84 -24.68 1.46
C GLY A 225 34.59 -25.49 1.77
N ALA A 226 34.47 -26.69 1.20
CA ALA A 226 33.28 -27.52 1.30
C ALA A 226 33.38 -28.58 2.41
N LEU A 227 32.33 -28.72 3.21
CA LEU A 227 32.11 -29.83 4.14
C LEU A 227 30.91 -30.64 3.62
N ASN A 228 31.15 -31.89 3.21
CA ASN A 228 30.11 -32.76 2.62
C ASN A 228 29.26 -32.07 1.54
N ASN A 229 29.93 -31.43 0.56
CA ASN A 229 29.32 -30.66 -0.53
C ASN A 229 28.50 -29.42 -0.09
N LYS A 230 28.64 -28.96 1.16
CA LYS A 230 28.06 -27.72 1.66
C LYS A 230 29.16 -26.72 1.97
N HIS A 231 28.85 -25.43 1.89
CA HIS A 231 29.77 -24.34 2.21
C HIS A 231 29.20 -23.52 3.38
N PRO A 232 29.35 -23.97 4.64
CA PRO A 232 28.84 -23.23 5.79
C PRO A 232 29.65 -21.95 6.02
N LEU A 233 28.99 -20.85 6.39
CA LEU A 233 29.68 -19.60 6.74
C LEU A 233 30.66 -19.79 7.89
N ALA A 234 30.32 -20.63 8.87
CA ALA A 234 31.19 -20.97 10.00
C ALA A 234 32.54 -21.54 9.54
N TYR A 235 32.55 -22.40 8.52
CA TYR A 235 33.81 -22.94 8.00
C TYR A 235 34.62 -21.86 7.28
N ALA A 236 33.99 -21.01 6.47
CA ALA A 236 34.67 -19.88 5.83
C ALA A 236 35.31 -18.93 6.86
N ILE A 237 34.61 -18.65 7.97
CA ILE A 237 35.17 -17.88 9.10
C ILE A 237 36.39 -18.58 9.67
N MET A 238 36.33 -19.89 9.93
CA MET A 238 37.48 -20.65 10.42
C MET A 238 38.66 -20.59 9.45
N CYS A 239 38.43 -20.80 8.14
CA CYS A 239 39.46 -20.76 7.09
C CYS A 239 40.23 -19.43 7.04
N VAL A 240 39.55 -18.30 7.25
CA VAL A 240 40.18 -16.97 7.20
C VAL A 240 40.72 -16.49 8.55
N SER A 241 40.47 -17.24 9.63
CA SER A 241 40.81 -16.82 11.00
C SER A 241 41.66 -17.79 11.80
N MET A 242 41.93 -19.00 11.29
CA MET A 242 42.67 -20.01 12.04
C MET A 242 44.03 -20.29 11.41
N ALA A 243 45.04 -20.42 12.28
CA ALA A 243 46.38 -20.81 11.91
C ALA A 243 46.52 -22.34 11.83
N ALA A 244 47.44 -22.82 11.00
CA ALA A 244 47.88 -24.20 11.05
C ALA A 244 48.34 -24.57 12.48
N ASN A 245 48.23 -25.84 12.83
CA ASN A 245 48.70 -26.33 14.12
C ASN A 245 50.17 -25.94 14.36
N THR A 246 50.53 -25.51 15.58
CA THR A 246 51.83 -24.93 15.97
C THR A 246 52.20 -23.58 15.35
N GLN A 247 51.27 -22.89 14.68
CA GLN A 247 51.48 -21.56 14.05
C GLN A 247 50.63 -20.43 14.68
N ASN A 248 50.32 -20.50 15.98
CA ASN A 248 49.54 -19.48 16.72
C ASN A 248 50.12 -18.06 16.76
N THR A 249 51.29 -17.79 16.19
CA THR A 249 51.86 -16.44 16.11
C THR A 249 51.18 -15.56 15.04
N LEU A 250 50.29 -16.15 14.25
CA LEU A 250 49.47 -15.49 13.24
C LEU A 250 48.63 -14.35 13.83
N LYS A 251 48.52 -13.22 13.12
CA LYS A 251 47.71 -12.05 13.53
C LYS A 251 46.44 -11.90 12.68
N LEU A 252 45.30 -11.59 13.30
CA LEU A 252 43.98 -11.57 12.62
C LEU A 252 43.39 -10.18 12.38
N THR A 253 43.28 -9.35 13.41
CA THR A 253 42.53 -8.07 13.34
C THR A 253 43.31 -6.89 13.92
N ASN A 254 44.49 -7.17 14.48
CA ASN A 254 45.54 -6.22 14.88
C ASN A 254 46.86 -7.01 15.10
N ASP A 255 48.00 -6.33 15.21
CA ASP A 255 49.30 -6.99 15.44
C ASP A 255 49.45 -7.59 16.86
N LYS A 256 48.42 -7.50 17.71
CA LYS A 256 48.47 -7.91 19.13
C LYS A 256 47.77 -9.24 19.37
N ASP A 257 46.70 -9.55 18.63
CA ASP A 257 45.89 -10.75 18.82
C ASP A 257 46.35 -11.91 17.94
N ASN A 258 46.64 -13.03 18.59
CA ASN A 258 47.06 -14.27 17.96
C ASN A 258 45.87 -15.08 17.46
N ALA A 259 45.97 -15.64 16.25
CA ALA A 259 45.00 -16.55 15.71
C ALA A 259 45.01 -17.87 16.48
N GLN A 260 43.84 -18.49 16.50
CA GLN A 260 43.67 -19.80 17.10
C GLN A 260 44.09 -20.89 16.12
N GLU A 261 44.57 -22.01 16.64
CA GLU A 261 45.07 -23.11 15.80
C GLU A 261 44.00 -24.14 15.49
N TRP A 262 44.08 -24.71 14.28
CA TRP A 262 43.38 -25.94 13.91
C TRP A 262 43.83 -27.13 14.78
N GLU A 263 42.97 -28.13 14.89
CA GLU A 263 43.29 -29.38 15.59
C GLU A 263 44.31 -30.22 14.81
N ALA A 264 45.22 -30.88 15.52
CA ALA A 264 46.34 -31.62 14.93
C ALA A 264 45.95 -32.98 14.31
N GLY A 265 44.74 -33.50 14.57
CA GLY A 265 44.37 -34.83 14.08
C GLY A 265 43.08 -35.46 14.62
N ASN A 266 42.30 -34.77 15.46
CA ASN A 266 40.92 -35.19 15.74
C ASN A 266 39.96 -34.39 14.85
N ASP A 267 38.98 -35.06 14.26
CA ASP A 267 37.88 -34.40 13.55
C ASP A 267 36.87 -33.84 14.58
N ALA A 268 37.35 -32.88 15.39
CA ALA A 268 36.66 -32.27 16.52
C ALA A 268 36.21 -30.84 16.20
N GLY A 269 35.27 -30.71 15.25
CA GLY A 269 34.73 -29.43 14.79
C GLY A 269 34.21 -28.54 15.90
N LYS A 270 33.65 -29.11 16.98
CA LYS A 270 33.24 -28.34 18.16
C LYS A 270 34.43 -27.62 18.81
N THR A 271 35.52 -28.35 19.07
CA THR A 271 36.72 -27.79 19.71
C THR A 271 37.32 -26.69 18.86
N ALA A 272 37.47 -26.94 17.55
CA ALA A 272 38.01 -25.95 16.62
C ALA A 272 37.13 -24.70 16.52
N TYR A 273 35.82 -24.87 16.33
CA TYR A 273 34.89 -23.75 16.21
C TYR A 273 34.77 -22.95 17.51
N ASP A 274 34.82 -23.62 18.67
CA ASP A 274 34.70 -22.94 19.96
C ASP A 274 35.82 -21.93 20.22
N LYS A 275 37.01 -22.15 19.63
CA LYS A 275 38.14 -21.21 19.69
C LYS A 275 37.84 -19.89 18.98
N VAL A 276 37.01 -19.90 17.93
CA VAL A 276 36.80 -18.75 17.04
C VAL A 276 35.39 -18.18 17.07
N GLN A 277 34.42 -18.87 17.68
CA GLN A 277 33.01 -18.42 17.72
C GLN A 277 32.82 -16.99 18.25
N SER A 278 33.72 -16.53 19.13
CA SER A 278 33.69 -15.21 19.77
C SER A 278 34.32 -14.11 18.93
N ILE A 279 35.06 -14.44 17.86
CA ILE A 279 35.76 -13.47 17.00
C ILE A 279 34.77 -12.48 16.37
N CYS A 280 33.58 -12.94 16.00
CA CYS A 280 32.54 -12.08 15.46
C CYS A 280 31.79 -11.26 16.53
N GLY A 281 32.18 -11.39 17.80
CA GLY A 281 31.48 -10.80 18.94
C GLY A 281 30.11 -11.43 19.19
N ALA A 282 29.42 -10.89 20.20
CA ALA A 282 28.03 -11.25 20.45
C ALA A 282 27.12 -10.78 19.30
N LYS A 283 25.98 -11.47 19.14
CA LYS A 283 24.92 -10.98 18.26
C LYS A 283 24.49 -9.58 18.69
N GLY A 284 24.32 -8.69 17.72
CA GLY A 284 23.86 -7.33 17.96
C GLY A 284 22.34 -7.24 18.15
N ALA A 285 21.79 -6.04 18.00
CA ALA A 285 20.33 -5.80 17.97
C ALA A 285 19.78 -5.62 16.54
N THR A 286 20.65 -5.70 15.53
CA THR A 286 20.26 -5.45 14.13
C THR A 286 19.67 -6.70 13.51
N GLU A 287 18.36 -6.70 13.31
CA GLU A 287 17.64 -7.76 12.61
C GLU A 287 18.05 -7.86 11.13
N ALA A 288 17.99 -9.08 10.60
CA ALA A 288 18.14 -9.37 9.20
C ALA A 288 16.98 -8.79 8.39
N THR A 289 17.31 -8.21 7.24
CA THR A 289 16.35 -7.76 6.22
C THR A 289 16.87 -8.17 4.86
N ALA A 290 16.00 -8.23 3.85
CA ALA A 290 16.39 -8.56 2.49
C ALA A 290 17.57 -7.70 1.98
N ALA A 291 17.50 -6.39 2.19
CA ALA A 291 18.56 -5.46 1.81
C ALA A 291 19.89 -5.73 2.55
N LYS A 292 19.85 -5.99 3.86
CA LYS A 292 21.05 -6.24 4.66
C LYS A 292 21.71 -7.57 4.29
N LEU A 293 20.92 -8.62 4.04
CA LEU A 293 21.42 -9.92 3.60
C LEU A 293 22.10 -9.80 2.23
N ARG A 294 21.43 -9.18 1.24
CA ARG A 294 22.02 -8.96 -0.08
C ARG A 294 23.29 -8.11 -0.01
N ALA A 295 23.29 -7.05 0.78
CA ALA A 295 24.47 -6.20 0.96
C ALA A 295 25.65 -6.97 1.58
N ALA A 296 25.39 -7.80 2.60
CA ALA A 296 26.43 -8.61 3.23
C ALA A 296 26.98 -9.67 2.27
N VAL A 297 26.12 -10.36 1.51
CA VAL A 297 26.53 -11.35 0.49
C VAL A 297 27.33 -10.69 -0.63
N GLN A 298 26.90 -9.53 -1.13
CA GLN A 298 27.63 -8.79 -2.15
C GLN A 298 29.00 -8.32 -1.64
N ALA A 299 29.05 -7.78 -0.42
CA ALA A 299 30.31 -7.37 0.18
C ALA A 299 31.29 -8.55 0.33
N LEU A 300 30.80 -9.77 0.59
CA LEU A 300 31.64 -10.97 0.61
C LEU A 300 32.15 -11.36 -0.77
N ARG A 301 31.28 -11.29 -1.78
CA ARG A 301 31.63 -11.55 -3.18
C ARG A 301 32.76 -10.63 -3.64
N ASP A 302 32.68 -9.35 -3.29
CA ASP A 302 33.65 -8.33 -3.66
C ASP A 302 35.02 -8.50 -2.97
N GLN A 303 35.12 -9.37 -1.96
CA GLN A 303 36.38 -9.72 -1.30
C GLN A 303 37.10 -10.90 -1.94
N ILE A 304 36.53 -11.52 -2.98
CA ILE A 304 37.16 -12.63 -3.67
C ILE A 304 38.21 -12.11 -4.64
N ASN A 305 39.45 -12.53 -4.43
CA ASN A 305 40.58 -12.19 -5.28
C ASN A 305 40.85 -13.32 -6.27
N MET A 306 40.83 -12.98 -7.57
CA MET A 306 41.20 -13.91 -8.63
C MET A 306 42.72 -13.94 -8.80
N VAL A 307 43.32 -15.12 -8.67
CA VAL A 307 44.75 -15.36 -8.90
C VAL A 307 44.92 -16.63 -9.71
N SER A 308 45.60 -16.53 -10.86
CA SER A 308 45.93 -17.68 -11.71
C SER A 308 44.72 -18.59 -11.98
N ASN A 309 43.58 -18.01 -12.37
CA ASN A 309 42.31 -18.69 -12.65
C ASN A 309 41.54 -19.24 -11.43
N VAL A 310 41.97 -18.94 -10.20
CA VAL A 310 41.31 -19.43 -8.98
C VAL A 310 40.89 -18.26 -8.10
N GLY A 311 39.67 -18.32 -7.57
CA GLY A 311 39.17 -17.37 -6.58
C GLY A 311 39.64 -17.69 -5.16
N TYR A 312 40.02 -16.65 -4.42
CA TYR A 312 40.47 -16.75 -3.03
C TYR A 312 39.71 -15.77 -2.15
N LEU A 313 39.18 -16.27 -1.02
CA LEU A 313 38.65 -15.43 0.05
C LEU A 313 39.65 -15.38 1.20
N GLY A 314 40.17 -14.20 1.52
CA GLY A 314 41.31 -14.04 2.44
C GLY A 314 42.67 -14.04 1.73
N GLN A 315 43.74 -13.88 2.51
CA GLN A 315 45.09 -13.72 1.99
C GLN A 315 45.74 -15.06 1.63
N LYS A 316 45.98 -15.26 0.34
CA LYS A 316 46.76 -16.38 -0.21
C LYS A 316 48.25 -16.03 -0.31
N LEU A 317 49.12 -17.01 -0.14
CA LEU A 317 50.56 -16.88 -0.39
C LEU A 317 50.99 -17.74 -1.60
N ASP A 318 51.27 -19.02 -1.40
CA ASP A 318 51.51 -20.02 -2.47
C ASP A 318 50.21 -20.55 -3.11
N GLY A 319 49.05 -20.28 -2.48
CA GLY A 319 47.74 -20.66 -3.00
C GLY A 319 47.18 -21.99 -2.48
N SER A 320 47.78 -22.59 -1.44
CA SER A 320 47.30 -23.82 -0.79
C SER A 320 46.35 -23.60 0.40
N CYS A 321 46.26 -22.40 0.98
CA CYS A 321 45.31 -22.06 2.06
C CYS A 321 45.31 -23.03 3.26
N THR A 322 46.48 -23.51 3.68
CA THR A 322 46.62 -24.47 4.80
C THR A 322 46.66 -23.80 6.18
N GLY A 323 46.42 -22.48 6.26
CA GLY A 323 46.50 -21.71 7.50
C GLY A 323 47.93 -21.32 7.90
N SER A 324 48.92 -21.55 7.03
CA SER A 324 50.32 -21.16 7.28
C SER A 324 50.66 -19.82 6.65
N THR A 325 51.31 -18.92 7.40
CA THR A 325 51.75 -17.61 6.89
C THR A 325 53.15 -17.59 6.28
N ALA A 326 53.90 -18.69 6.40
CA ALA A 326 55.23 -18.79 5.80
C ALA A 326 55.15 -19.16 4.31
N THR A 327 54.15 -19.96 3.93
CA THR A 327 54.06 -20.52 2.57
C THR A 327 52.66 -20.47 1.99
N ALA A 328 51.60 -20.79 2.75
CA ALA A 328 50.31 -21.16 2.17
C ALA A 328 49.25 -20.04 2.03
N GLY A 329 49.12 -19.22 3.08
CA GLY A 329 48.03 -18.28 3.29
C GLY A 329 46.94 -18.81 4.22
N VAL A 330 46.07 -17.88 4.65
CA VAL A 330 44.93 -18.10 5.55
C VAL A 330 43.71 -17.62 4.78
N CYS A 331 43.07 -18.55 4.09
CA CYS A 331 42.10 -18.25 3.05
C CYS A 331 41.18 -19.45 2.77
N VAL A 332 40.16 -19.23 1.95
CA VAL A 332 39.45 -20.29 1.23
C VAL A 332 39.90 -20.26 -0.23
N LYS A 333 40.25 -21.42 -0.79
CA LYS A 333 40.59 -21.60 -2.21
C LYS A 333 39.40 -22.20 -2.96
N TYR A 334 38.84 -21.47 -3.91
CA TYR A 334 37.71 -21.90 -4.74
C TYR A 334 38.16 -22.45 -6.09
N ALA A 335 38.85 -23.59 -6.10
CA ALA A 335 39.46 -24.15 -7.31
C ALA A 335 38.43 -24.60 -8.37
N ASN A 336 37.25 -25.05 -7.96
CA ASN A 336 36.22 -25.57 -8.87
C ASN A 336 34.95 -24.72 -8.90
N THR A 337 34.71 -23.90 -7.88
CA THR A 337 33.47 -23.10 -7.74
C THR A 337 33.63 -21.68 -8.30
N ILE A 338 34.83 -21.09 -8.22
CA ILE A 338 35.07 -19.71 -8.65
C ILE A 338 36.40 -19.63 -9.42
N THR A 339 36.28 -19.61 -10.75
CA THR A 339 37.40 -19.52 -11.71
C THR A 339 37.16 -18.39 -12.71
N ASN A 340 38.09 -18.11 -13.61
CA ASN A 340 37.87 -17.08 -14.65
C ASN A 340 36.74 -17.45 -15.62
N HIS A 341 36.34 -18.72 -15.66
CA HIS A 341 35.31 -19.23 -16.57
C HIS A 341 34.04 -19.68 -15.84
N LYS A 342 34.02 -19.57 -14.51
CA LYS A 342 32.94 -20.13 -13.70
C LYS A 342 32.78 -19.33 -12.42
N ASP A 343 31.58 -18.84 -12.17
CA ASP A 343 31.27 -18.08 -10.97
C ASP A 343 30.03 -18.67 -10.30
N GLU A 344 30.28 -19.55 -9.34
CA GLU A 344 29.25 -20.20 -8.54
C GLU A 344 29.22 -19.67 -7.11
N PHE A 345 29.67 -18.43 -6.88
CA PHE A 345 29.61 -17.81 -5.55
C PHE A 345 28.20 -17.89 -4.96
N ASN A 346 27.17 -17.57 -5.77
CA ASN A 346 25.77 -17.62 -5.33
C ASN A 346 25.26 -19.06 -5.10
N LYS A 347 26.04 -20.10 -5.42
CA LYS A 347 25.73 -21.50 -5.11
C LYS A 347 26.47 -21.99 -3.85
N LEU A 348 27.41 -21.22 -3.29
CA LEU A 348 27.95 -21.50 -1.97
C LEU A 348 26.78 -21.49 -0.98
N THR A 349 26.71 -22.48 -0.09
CA THR A 349 25.53 -22.72 0.77
C THR A 349 25.15 -21.47 1.57
N TYR A 350 26.12 -20.77 2.19
CA TYR A 350 25.84 -19.54 2.92
C TYR A 350 25.28 -18.42 2.02
N ALA A 351 25.78 -18.27 0.80
CA ALA A 351 25.37 -17.20 -0.12
C ALA A 351 24.00 -17.50 -0.73
N SER A 352 23.80 -18.73 -1.21
CA SER A 352 22.54 -19.19 -1.79
C SER A 352 21.38 -19.03 -0.80
N LEU A 353 21.55 -19.53 0.43
CA LEU A 353 20.49 -19.47 1.44
C LEU A 353 20.23 -18.05 1.94
N ALA A 354 21.26 -17.20 2.05
CA ALA A 354 21.07 -15.81 2.43
C ALA A 354 20.34 -14.99 1.35
N LEU A 355 20.57 -15.31 0.06
CA LEU A 355 19.87 -14.68 -1.06
C LEU A 355 18.42 -15.19 -1.19
N GLU A 356 18.20 -16.50 -1.01
CA GLU A 356 16.85 -17.09 -0.96
C GLU A 356 16.04 -16.48 0.19
N GLU A 357 16.64 -16.37 1.39
CA GLU A 357 15.97 -15.74 2.53
C GLU A 357 15.69 -14.25 2.27
N ALA A 358 16.56 -13.54 1.54
CA ALA A 358 16.28 -12.17 1.15
C ALA A 358 15.05 -12.07 0.23
N ASP A 359 14.87 -12.99 -0.72
CA ASP A 359 13.70 -13.04 -1.58
C ASP A 359 12.42 -13.39 -0.79
N ASP A 360 12.54 -14.27 0.20
CA ASP A 360 11.47 -14.64 1.10
C ASP A 360 11.01 -13.46 1.97
N LEU A 361 11.94 -12.66 2.49
CA LEU A 361 11.63 -11.45 3.25
C LEU A 361 11.00 -10.34 2.41
N ASP A 362 11.38 -10.19 1.15
CA ASP A 362 10.69 -9.29 0.23
C ASP A 362 9.25 -9.76 -0.03
N ARG A 363 9.07 -11.07 -0.22
CA ARG A 363 7.74 -11.67 -0.39
C ARG A 363 6.87 -11.45 0.85
N ARG A 364 7.44 -11.62 2.04
CA ARG A 364 6.78 -11.32 3.32
C ARG A 364 6.37 -9.86 3.40
N THR A 365 7.29 -8.94 3.11
CA THR A 365 7.04 -7.49 3.16
C THR A 365 5.94 -7.08 2.19
N ALA A 366 5.98 -7.59 0.94
CA ALA A 366 4.94 -7.33 -0.05
C ALA A 366 3.58 -7.86 0.42
N ALA A 367 3.53 -9.06 0.99
CA ALA A 367 2.30 -9.62 1.55
C ALA A 367 1.76 -8.79 2.73
N GLU A 368 2.62 -8.26 3.59
CA GLU A 368 2.22 -7.39 4.70
C GLU A 368 1.68 -6.04 4.22
N ILE A 369 2.28 -5.45 3.18
CA ILE A 369 1.78 -4.23 2.55
C ILE A 369 0.39 -4.47 1.93
N GLN A 370 0.23 -5.57 1.20
CA GLN A 370 -1.06 -5.93 0.60
C GLN A 370 -2.15 -6.12 1.67
N ASP A 371 -1.83 -6.78 2.77
CA ASP A 371 -2.75 -6.92 3.91
C ASP A 371 -3.14 -5.56 4.51
N SER A 372 -2.17 -4.65 4.66
CA SER A 372 -2.43 -3.30 5.14
C SER A 372 -3.34 -2.50 4.20
N LEU A 373 -3.10 -2.59 2.89
CA LEU A 373 -3.92 -1.89 1.89
C LEU A 373 -5.34 -2.43 1.87
N LYS A 374 -5.51 -3.77 1.88
CA LYS A 374 -6.83 -4.40 1.98
C LYS A 374 -7.57 -3.98 3.24
N ARG A 375 -6.87 -3.92 4.38
CA ARG A 375 -7.44 -3.45 5.64
C ARG A 375 -7.94 -2.01 5.54
N THR A 376 -7.14 -1.09 4.98
CA THR A 376 -7.54 0.31 4.81
C THR A 376 -8.73 0.46 3.87
N ASP A 377 -8.72 -0.22 2.72
CA ASP A 377 -9.80 -0.16 1.73
C ASP A 377 -11.16 -0.65 2.30
N LEU A 378 -11.13 -1.74 3.06
CA LEU A 378 -12.32 -2.28 3.70
C LEU A 378 -12.83 -1.41 4.85
N ASP A 379 -11.94 -0.83 5.66
CA ASP A 379 -12.30 0.13 6.71
C ASP A 379 -12.96 1.38 6.11
N ASP A 380 -12.44 1.91 5.00
CA ASP A 380 -13.04 3.03 4.29
C ASP A 380 -14.40 2.66 3.65
N THR A 381 -14.55 1.42 3.19
CA THR A 381 -15.82 0.87 2.69
C THR A 381 -16.87 0.75 3.80
N ILE A 382 -16.47 0.28 4.99
CA ILE A 382 -17.35 0.24 6.17
C ILE A 382 -17.78 1.65 6.57
N LYS A 383 -16.84 2.61 6.63
CA LYS A 383 -17.17 4.01 6.89
C LYS A 383 -18.11 4.59 5.83
N ALA A 384 -17.94 4.22 4.55
CA ALA A 384 -18.86 4.62 3.49
C ALA A 384 -20.27 4.06 3.71
N ALA A 385 -20.39 2.79 4.12
CA ALA A 385 -21.67 2.18 4.47
C ALA A 385 -22.36 2.92 5.61
N TYR A 386 -21.63 3.31 6.66
CA TYR A 386 -22.19 4.12 7.75
C TYR A 386 -22.61 5.52 7.31
N ARG A 387 -21.86 6.18 6.41
CA ARG A 387 -22.21 7.50 5.87
C ARG A 387 -23.53 7.50 5.10
N LEU A 388 -23.97 6.36 4.55
CA LEU A 388 -25.28 6.25 3.91
C LEU A 388 -26.43 6.64 4.84
N THR A 389 -26.29 6.52 6.15
CA THR A 389 -27.31 6.97 7.11
C THR A 389 -27.48 8.50 7.09
N HIS A 390 -26.38 9.25 7.05
CA HIS A 390 -26.41 10.71 6.96
C HIS A 390 -26.92 11.20 5.61
N GLU A 391 -26.50 10.56 4.51
CA GLU A 391 -27.03 10.84 3.17
C GLU A 391 -28.55 10.58 3.10
N ALA A 392 -29.00 9.46 3.69
CA ALA A 392 -30.41 9.11 3.77
C ALA A 392 -31.21 10.15 4.58
N GLU A 393 -30.70 10.61 5.72
CA GLU A 393 -31.35 11.65 6.52
C GLU A 393 -31.47 12.97 5.76
N ALA A 394 -30.40 13.42 5.10
CA ALA A 394 -30.41 14.63 4.28
C ALA A 394 -31.44 14.52 3.15
N LEU A 395 -31.50 13.38 2.47
CA LEU A 395 -32.46 13.12 1.41
C LEU A 395 -33.91 13.06 1.94
N HIS A 396 -34.13 12.45 3.10
CA HIS A 396 -35.44 12.41 3.73
C HIS A 396 -35.95 13.82 4.07
N LYS A 397 -35.08 14.69 4.62
CA LYS A 397 -35.40 16.10 4.89
C LYS A 397 -35.75 16.86 3.60
N ALA A 398 -34.99 16.64 2.53
CA ALA A 398 -35.29 17.25 1.23
C ALA A 398 -36.65 16.80 0.68
N LEU A 399 -36.95 15.50 0.67
CA LEU A 399 -38.21 14.96 0.16
C LEU A 399 -39.43 15.42 0.96
N THR A 400 -39.32 15.46 2.29
CA THR A 400 -40.41 15.92 3.17
C THR A 400 -40.66 17.42 3.05
N SER A 401 -39.61 18.23 2.87
CA SER A 401 -39.76 19.66 2.60
C SER A 401 -40.39 19.96 1.23
N ALA A 402 -40.10 19.14 0.21
CA ALA A 402 -40.69 19.28 -1.13
C ALA A 402 -42.17 18.85 -1.17
N ALA A 403 -42.55 17.83 -0.39
CA ALA A 403 -43.93 17.37 -0.28
C ALA A 403 -44.86 18.37 0.46
N ALA A 404 -44.30 19.35 1.16
CA ALA A 404 -45.04 20.41 1.87
C ALA A 404 -45.41 21.62 0.98
N LEU A 405 -45.01 21.64 -0.30
CA LEU A 405 -45.45 22.66 -1.27
C LEU A 405 -46.81 22.28 -1.86
N PRO A 406 -47.76 23.23 -2.01
CA PRO A 406 -49.09 22.92 -2.55
C PRO A 406 -48.96 22.41 -4.00
N LYS A 407 -49.60 21.26 -4.28
CA LYS A 407 -49.68 20.67 -5.62
C LYS A 407 -50.36 21.66 -6.58
N SER A 408 -49.63 22.25 -7.52
CA SER A 408 -50.24 23.01 -8.62
C SER A 408 -51.02 22.05 -9.53
N ASN A 409 -52.30 22.32 -9.75
CA ASN A 409 -53.18 21.51 -10.59
C ASN A 409 -52.67 21.50 -12.05
N PRO A 410 -52.43 20.34 -12.70
CA PRO A 410 -51.85 20.26 -14.05
C PRO A 410 -52.68 20.96 -15.14
N GLU A 411 -53.97 21.13 -14.92
CA GLU A 411 -54.93 21.63 -15.90
C GLU A 411 -54.83 23.16 -16.13
N SER A 412 -54.45 23.93 -15.11
CA SER A 412 -54.24 25.38 -15.25
C SER A 412 -52.93 25.71 -15.98
N ALA A 413 -51.90 24.88 -15.78
CA ALA A 413 -50.60 25.03 -16.46
C ALA A 413 -50.70 24.74 -17.96
N ALA A 414 -51.47 23.73 -18.37
CA ALA A 414 -51.69 23.41 -19.79
C ALA A 414 -52.42 24.54 -20.55
N LYS A 415 -53.37 25.22 -19.90
CA LYS A 415 -54.12 26.33 -20.49
C LYS A 415 -53.29 27.60 -20.61
N ALA A 416 -52.43 27.88 -19.63
CA ALA A 416 -51.49 29.01 -19.68
C ALA A 416 -50.40 28.79 -20.74
N ALA A 417 -49.88 27.56 -20.88
CA ALA A 417 -48.89 27.22 -21.90
C ALA A 417 -49.45 27.38 -23.32
N LYS A 418 -50.69 26.95 -23.58
CA LYS A 418 -51.33 27.12 -24.89
C LYS A 418 -51.54 28.59 -25.25
N ALA A 419 -51.94 29.43 -24.28
CA ALA A 419 -52.11 30.86 -24.49
C ALA A 419 -50.76 31.57 -24.72
N ALA A 420 -49.69 31.16 -24.02
CA ALA A 420 -48.36 31.71 -24.22
C ALA A 420 -47.83 31.46 -25.63
N VAL A 421 -48.04 30.26 -26.17
CA VAL A 421 -47.66 29.89 -27.55
C VAL A 421 -48.49 30.64 -28.60
N ASP A 422 -49.78 30.89 -28.32
CA ASP A 422 -50.67 31.59 -29.24
C ASP A 422 -50.44 33.12 -29.27
N CYS A 423 -49.97 33.70 -28.16
CA CYS A 423 -49.48 35.08 -28.15
C CYS A 423 -48.14 35.21 -28.88
N SER A 424 -47.16 34.33 -28.57
CA SER A 424 -45.80 34.44 -29.13
C SER A 424 -45.71 34.16 -30.64
N SER A 425 -46.68 33.45 -31.21
CA SER A 425 -46.79 33.22 -32.66
C SER A 425 -47.48 34.37 -33.42
N THR A 426 -47.99 35.40 -32.73
CA THR A 426 -48.65 36.54 -33.34
C THR A 426 -47.64 37.65 -33.65
N THR A 427 -47.32 37.84 -34.93
CA THR A 427 -46.25 38.75 -35.39
C THR A 427 -46.73 40.14 -35.82
N LYS A 428 -48.03 40.43 -35.71
CA LYS A 428 -48.61 41.74 -36.05
C LYS A 428 -49.21 42.42 -34.83
N LYS A 429 -48.86 43.69 -34.61
CA LYS A 429 -49.30 44.47 -33.44
C LYS A 429 -50.82 44.53 -33.30
N THR A 430 -51.54 44.75 -34.39
CA THR A 430 -53.02 44.81 -34.40
C THR A 430 -53.68 43.46 -34.07
N ALA A 431 -53.11 42.35 -34.55
CA ALA A 431 -53.59 41.01 -34.22
C ALA A 431 -53.29 40.63 -32.77
N CYS A 432 -52.15 41.07 -32.22
CA CYS A 432 -51.79 40.87 -30.82
C CYS A 432 -52.73 41.65 -29.89
N GLN A 433 -53.00 42.92 -30.21
CA GLN A 433 -53.86 43.80 -29.41
C GLN A 433 -55.34 43.42 -29.48
N ALA A 434 -55.75 42.60 -30.45
CA ALA A 434 -57.10 42.02 -30.51
C ALA A 434 -57.33 40.87 -29.52
N LYS A 435 -56.25 40.26 -28.99
CA LYS A 435 -56.31 39.19 -27.98
C LYS A 435 -56.16 39.79 -26.58
N ALA A 436 -57.20 39.68 -25.75
CA ALA A 436 -57.22 40.27 -24.40
C ALA A 436 -56.17 39.65 -23.47
N GLU A 437 -55.77 38.41 -23.74
CA GLU A 437 -54.75 37.66 -23.02
C GLU A 437 -53.31 38.02 -23.45
N CYS A 438 -53.10 38.83 -24.49
CA CYS A 438 -51.78 39.17 -25.00
C CYS A 438 -51.44 40.67 -24.84
N THR A 439 -50.17 41.01 -24.92
CA THR A 439 -49.65 42.38 -24.82
C THR A 439 -48.47 42.54 -25.79
N TRP A 440 -48.46 43.65 -26.51
CA TRP A 440 -47.40 43.98 -27.46
C TRP A 440 -46.35 44.87 -26.79
N GLU A 441 -45.11 44.40 -26.70
CA GLU A 441 -44.05 45.06 -25.91
C GLU A 441 -43.25 46.11 -26.69
N SER A 442 -43.49 46.27 -28.00
CA SER A 442 -42.75 47.24 -28.82
C SER A 442 -43.53 48.54 -29.07
N THR A 443 -42.92 49.66 -28.68
CA THR A 443 -43.42 51.01 -28.93
C THR A 443 -43.09 51.52 -30.34
N GLU A 444 -42.07 50.94 -30.99
CA GLU A 444 -41.51 51.43 -32.27
C GLU A 444 -41.86 50.54 -33.46
N LYS A 445 -42.13 49.24 -33.25
CA LYS A 445 -42.38 48.27 -34.32
C LYS A 445 -43.83 47.80 -34.35
N SER A 446 -44.42 47.77 -35.55
CA SER A 446 -45.79 47.27 -35.79
C SER A 446 -45.84 45.80 -36.19
N GLU A 447 -44.70 45.18 -36.47
CA GLU A 447 -44.54 43.77 -36.84
C GLU A 447 -43.30 43.16 -36.18
N GLY A 448 -43.28 41.83 -36.01
CA GLY A 448 -42.21 41.05 -35.37
C GLY A 448 -42.63 40.33 -34.09
N ASP A 449 -41.68 39.70 -33.39
CA ASP A 449 -41.94 38.80 -32.25
C ASP A 449 -42.07 39.56 -30.92
N HIS A 450 -42.99 40.53 -30.89
CA HIS A 450 -43.19 41.42 -29.73
C HIS A 450 -44.51 41.18 -28.99
N CYS A 451 -45.29 40.17 -29.39
CA CYS A 451 -46.53 39.78 -28.71
C CYS A 451 -46.25 38.73 -27.62
N LYS A 452 -46.58 39.04 -26.37
CA LYS A 452 -46.44 38.12 -25.23
C LYS A 452 -47.74 37.97 -24.45
N LEU A 453 -47.84 36.92 -23.63
CA LEU A 453 -48.97 36.73 -22.74
C LEU A 453 -48.98 37.83 -21.66
N ASN A 454 -50.14 38.42 -21.41
CA ASN A 454 -50.35 39.45 -20.42
C ASN A 454 -50.32 38.84 -19.00
N GLU A 455 -49.36 39.26 -18.18
CA GLU A 455 -49.20 38.78 -16.79
C GLU A 455 -50.44 39.06 -15.91
N THR A 456 -51.18 40.15 -16.19
CA THR A 456 -52.42 40.49 -15.46
C THR A 456 -53.60 39.59 -15.82
N TYR A 457 -53.61 38.99 -17.03
CA TYR A 457 -54.63 38.02 -17.43
C TYR A 457 -54.42 36.67 -16.73
N VAL A 458 -53.16 36.28 -16.52
CA VAL A 458 -52.78 35.10 -15.74
C VAL A 458 -53.19 35.27 -14.26
N ALA A 459 -52.98 36.48 -13.71
CA ALA A 459 -53.40 36.80 -12.35
C ALA A 459 -54.94 36.83 -12.18
N GLN A 460 -55.70 37.40 -13.13
CA GLN A 460 -57.16 37.45 -13.05
C GLN A 460 -57.83 36.07 -13.12
N LYS A 461 -57.32 35.15 -13.96
CA LYS A 461 -57.84 33.77 -14.02
C LYS A 461 -57.42 32.89 -12.84
N ALA A 462 -56.30 33.20 -12.18
CA ALA A 462 -55.93 32.56 -10.92
C ALA A 462 -56.80 33.05 -9.74
N THR A 463 -57.49 34.19 -9.87
CA THR A 463 -58.26 34.82 -8.78
C THR A 463 -59.78 34.60 -8.87
N GLN A 464 -60.30 34.06 -9.98
CA GLN A 464 -61.69 33.62 -10.06
C GLN A 464 -61.81 32.13 -9.75
N THR A 465 -61.78 31.79 -8.46
CA THR A 465 -62.65 30.84 -7.73
C THR A 465 -61.91 30.39 -6.47
N GLY A 466 -62.30 30.95 -5.31
CA GLY A 466 -61.81 30.57 -3.99
C GLY A 466 -61.09 31.72 -3.26
N GLY A 467 -61.84 32.44 -2.43
CA GLY A 467 -61.42 33.70 -1.83
C GLY A 467 -60.46 33.63 -0.62
N SER A 468 -60.15 34.85 -0.17
CA SER A 468 -59.37 35.29 1.00
C SER A 468 -57.86 35.48 0.78
N GLY A 469 -57.47 36.75 0.69
CA GLY A 469 -56.09 37.19 0.50
C GLY A 469 -55.19 36.86 1.68
N THR A 470 -53.94 36.50 1.38
CA THR A 470 -52.89 36.30 2.38
C THR A 470 -51.77 37.31 2.13
N ALA A 471 -51.43 38.05 3.18
CA ALA A 471 -50.45 39.14 3.19
C ALA A 471 -49.04 38.67 2.79
N ALA A 472 -48.27 39.58 2.17
CA ALA A 472 -46.87 39.38 1.81
C ALA A 472 -46.05 38.89 3.02
N THR A 473 -45.35 37.76 2.86
CA THR A 473 -44.48 37.17 3.88
C THR A 473 -43.01 37.23 3.42
N GLY A 474 -42.12 37.72 4.28
CA GLY A 474 -40.67 37.78 4.01
C GLY A 474 -40.07 39.18 4.06
N CYS A 475 -38.90 39.37 3.44
CA CYS A 475 -38.19 40.67 3.41
C CYS A 475 -39.01 41.77 2.74
N GLU A 476 -39.93 41.40 1.84
CA GLU A 476 -40.89 42.31 1.18
C GLU A 476 -41.82 43.01 2.17
N LYS A 477 -42.06 42.43 3.36
CA LYS A 477 -42.87 43.04 4.42
C LYS A 477 -42.29 44.37 4.94
N HIS A 478 -40.96 44.50 4.93
CA HIS A 478 -40.27 45.64 5.54
C HIS A 478 -39.83 46.70 4.50
N GLY A 479 -39.96 46.43 3.20
CA GLY A 479 -39.67 47.40 2.14
C GLY A 479 -38.30 48.07 2.29
N THR A 480 -38.29 49.41 2.31
CA THR A 480 -37.08 50.24 2.48
C THR A 480 -36.77 50.61 3.94
N ASP A 481 -37.51 50.07 4.92
CA ASP A 481 -37.43 50.44 6.34
C ASP A 481 -36.34 49.65 7.08
N LYS A 482 -35.18 50.29 7.26
CA LYS A 482 -33.98 49.68 7.85
C LYS A 482 -34.16 49.30 9.32
N GLU A 483 -34.83 50.14 10.11
CA GLU A 483 -34.94 49.96 11.56
C GLU A 483 -35.87 48.80 11.90
N LYS A 484 -36.95 48.59 11.12
CA LYS A 484 -37.81 47.40 11.26
C LYS A 484 -37.15 46.11 10.80
N CYS A 485 -36.30 46.17 9.77
CA CYS A 485 -35.55 45.02 9.30
C CYS A 485 -34.57 44.48 10.35
N GLU A 486 -33.80 45.36 10.98
CA GLU A 486 -32.75 44.97 11.94
C GLU A 486 -33.33 44.53 13.30
N ASN A 487 -34.53 45.00 13.65
CA ASN A 487 -35.23 44.61 14.87
C ASN A 487 -36.05 43.32 14.73
N ASP A 488 -36.17 42.74 13.54
CA ASP A 488 -36.90 41.48 13.29
C ASP A 488 -36.07 40.25 13.71
N LYS A 489 -36.20 39.87 14.98
CA LYS A 489 -35.52 38.73 15.61
C LYS A 489 -36.44 37.52 15.66
N LYS A 490 -35.88 36.35 15.34
CA LYS A 490 -36.50 35.05 15.62
C LYS A 490 -35.59 34.31 16.61
N ASP A 491 -36.15 33.88 17.73
CA ASP A 491 -35.44 33.15 18.80
C ASP A 491 -34.22 33.91 19.37
N GLY A 492 -34.35 35.23 19.54
CA GLY A 492 -33.33 36.08 20.17
C GLY A 492 -32.11 36.43 19.30
N LYS A 493 -32.01 35.93 18.06
CA LYS A 493 -30.98 36.29 17.06
C LYS A 493 -31.57 37.07 15.88
N PRO A 494 -30.83 38.01 15.26
CA PRO A 494 -31.31 38.73 14.09
C PRO A 494 -31.50 37.74 12.93
N SER A 495 -32.74 37.58 12.48
CA SER A 495 -33.11 36.66 11.39
C SER A 495 -32.88 37.28 10.01
N ARG A 496 -32.67 38.60 9.98
CA ARG A 496 -32.48 39.44 8.79
C ARG A 496 -31.42 40.50 9.07
N ALA A 497 -30.78 40.98 8.02
CA ALA A 497 -29.76 42.02 8.10
C ALA A 497 -29.90 42.99 6.91
N TRP A 498 -29.70 44.28 7.18
CA TRP A 498 -29.63 45.31 6.16
C TRP A 498 -28.22 45.32 5.55
N ARG A 499 -28.06 44.79 4.33
CA ARG A 499 -26.74 44.66 3.70
C ARG A 499 -26.78 44.72 2.18
N LYS A 500 -25.63 45.07 1.60
CA LYS A 500 -25.34 44.89 0.17
C LYS A 500 -25.30 43.41 -0.23
N GLY A 501 -25.56 43.12 -1.51
CA GLY A 501 -25.50 41.76 -2.07
C GLY A 501 -24.09 41.17 -2.06
N LYS A 502 -23.96 39.85 -1.83
CA LYS A 502 -22.68 39.12 -1.93
C LYS A 502 -22.48 38.53 -3.32
N ASP A 503 -21.28 38.02 -3.61
CA ASP A 503 -20.99 37.36 -4.88
C ASP A 503 -21.94 36.18 -5.14
N GLY A 504 -22.75 36.31 -6.20
CA GLY A 504 -23.82 35.39 -6.55
C GLY A 504 -25.25 35.88 -6.27
N GLU A 505 -25.42 37.09 -5.73
CA GLU A 505 -26.73 37.75 -5.54
C GLU A 505 -26.85 39.02 -6.42
N ASP A 506 -28.08 39.34 -6.87
CA ASP A 506 -28.38 40.59 -7.59
C ASP A 506 -28.25 41.84 -6.68
N ASP A 507 -28.00 43.00 -7.30
CA ASP A 507 -27.82 44.32 -6.66
C ASP A 507 -26.68 44.37 -5.61
N LYS A 508 -25.44 44.19 -6.06
CA LYS A 508 -24.24 44.22 -5.20
C LYS A 508 -23.98 45.58 -4.56
N GLU A 509 -24.46 46.68 -5.16
CA GLU A 509 -24.18 48.04 -4.67
C GLU A 509 -25.29 48.67 -3.83
N THR A 510 -26.45 48.02 -3.71
CA THR A 510 -27.63 48.58 -3.04
C THR A 510 -27.91 47.85 -1.73
N GLU A 511 -28.01 48.60 -0.63
CA GLU A 511 -28.39 48.07 0.68
C GLU A 511 -29.90 47.82 0.77
N LYS A 512 -30.29 46.60 1.10
CA LYS A 512 -31.69 46.22 1.35
C LYS A 512 -31.80 45.15 2.43
N CYS A 513 -33.00 44.96 2.99
CA CYS A 513 -33.26 43.92 3.98
C CYS A 513 -33.11 42.52 3.35
N ARG A 514 -32.19 41.69 3.86
CA ARG A 514 -31.93 40.33 3.34
C ARG A 514 -31.97 39.30 4.49
N ASN A 515 -32.42 38.07 4.19
CA ASN A 515 -32.45 36.98 5.18
C ASN A 515 -31.02 36.54 5.57
N GLY A 516 -30.79 36.31 6.86
CA GLY A 516 -29.46 36.06 7.43
C GLY A 516 -28.92 34.63 7.34
N SER A 517 -29.63 33.70 6.70
CA SER A 517 -29.27 32.28 6.67
C SER A 517 -29.12 31.75 5.24
N PHE A 518 -28.01 31.05 5.02
CA PHE A 518 -27.47 30.41 3.81
C PHE A 518 -28.47 30.04 2.69
N LEU A 519 -28.10 30.44 1.47
CA LEU A 519 -28.71 30.08 0.19
C LEU A 519 -28.44 28.60 -0.17
N VAL A 520 -29.43 27.74 0.00
CA VAL A 520 -29.50 26.42 -0.65
C VAL A 520 -30.79 26.37 -1.45
N ASN A 521 -30.83 26.96 -2.66
CA ASN A 521 -32.05 26.78 -3.47
C ASN A 521 -31.96 26.93 -5.00
N LYS A 522 -30.79 26.85 -5.64
CA LYS A 522 -30.74 26.85 -7.12
C LYS A 522 -30.06 25.65 -7.79
N GLN A 523 -29.28 24.84 -7.06
CA GLN A 523 -28.68 23.63 -7.64
C GLN A 523 -29.58 22.38 -7.55
N PHE A 524 -30.66 22.42 -6.77
CA PHE A 524 -31.51 21.25 -6.55
C PHE A 524 -32.49 20.92 -7.69
N ALA A 525 -32.83 21.89 -8.55
CA ALA A 525 -33.78 21.65 -9.65
C ALA A 525 -33.21 20.72 -10.77
N LEU A 526 -31.90 20.72 -10.97
CA LEU A 526 -31.22 19.88 -11.97
C LEU A 526 -31.03 18.43 -11.50
N VAL A 527 -30.95 18.19 -10.19
CA VAL A 527 -30.81 16.83 -9.65
C VAL A 527 -32.13 16.07 -9.73
N VAL A 528 -33.27 16.73 -9.52
CA VAL A 528 -34.58 16.05 -9.55
C VAL A 528 -34.96 15.60 -10.98
N THR A 529 -34.56 16.34 -12.01
CA THR A 529 -34.90 16.00 -13.41
C THR A 529 -34.01 14.88 -13.98
N ALA A 530 -32.74 14.79 -13.59
CA ALA A 530 -31.86 13.70 -14.02
C ALA A 530 -32.24 12.34 -13.40
N PHE A 531 -32.80 12.31 -12.19
CA PHE A 531 -33.12 11.06 -11.49
C PHE A 531 -34.48 10.44 -11.88
N VAL A 532 -35.41 11.22 -12.45
CA VAL A 532 -36.67 10.66 -12.99
C VAL A 532 -36.41 9.88 -14.30
N ALA A 533 -35.35 10.21 -15.04
CA ALA A 533 -34.98 9.51 -16.27
C ALA A 533 -34.32 8.13 -16.05
N LEU A 534 -33.92 7.79 -14.82
CA LEU A 534 -33.31 6.50 -14.45
C LEU A 534 -34.31 5.49 -13.87
N LEU A 535 -35.60 5.86 -13.82
CA LEU A 535 -36.69 5.02 -13.30
C LEU A 535 -37.67 4.54 -14.38
N PHE A 536 -37.29 4.63 -15.67
CA PHE A 536 -37.98 4.00 -16.79
C PHE A 536 -37.01 3.18 -17.64
#